data_AF-A0A150TJ39-F1
#
_entry.id   AF-A0A150TJ39-F1
#
_cell.length_a   1.000
_cell.length_b   1.000
_cell.length_c   1.000
_cell.angle_alpha   90.00
_cell.angle_beta   90.00
_cell.angle_gamma   90.00
#
_symmetry.space_group_name_H-M   'P 1'
#
loop_
_entity.id
_entity.type
_entity.pdbx_description
1 polymer ?
#
loop_
_entity_poly.entity_id
_entity_poly.type
_entity_poly.pdbx_seq_one_letter_code
_entity_poly.pdbx_strand_id
1 'polypeptide(L)' 'MPRPPDAFDLLPEEQRHELMKDTVTAIFGPALGQAFWEQMEPLLTDTRRQPGDAEAPEKNTWRGRWRIYEAE' A
#
# COMPACT_ATOMS: atom_id res chain seq x y z
N MET A 1 -20.08 7.38 -11.74
CA MET A 1 -19.22 6.94 -12.85
C MET A 1 -18.49 5.68 -12.40
N PRO A 2 -18.38 4.63 -13.22
CA PRO A 2 -17.55 3.47 -12.88
C PRO A 2 -16.08 3.91 -12.78
N ARG A 3 -15.39 3.45 -11.74
CA ARG A 3 -13.97 3.76 -11.53
C ARG A 3 -13.17 3.06 -12.64
N PRO A 4 -12.21 3.73 -13.30
CA PRO A 4 -11.35 3.05 -14.25
C PRO A 4 -10.59 1.92 -13.52
N PRO A 5 -10.46 0.73 -14.13
CA PRO A 5 -9.74 -0.37 -13.53
C PRO A 5 -8.29 0.04 -13.29
N ASP A 6 -7.75 -0.31 -12.11
CA ASP A 6 -6.35 -0.07 -11.81
C ASP A 6 -5.51 -0.98 -12.71
N ALA A 7 -4.56 -0.41 -13.46
CA ALA A 7 -3.69 -1.20 -14.34
C ALA A 7 -2.86 -2.22 -13.55
N PHE A 8 -2.61 -1.96 -12.26
CA PHE A 8 -1.93 -2.90 -11.37
C PHE A 8 -2.81 -4.08 -10.95
N ASP A 9 -4.14 -4.03 -11.09
CA ASP A 9 -5.02 -5.18 -10.82
C ASP A 9 -4.85 -6.34 -11.81
N LEU A 10 -4.13 -6.12 -12.91
CA LEU A 10 -3.74 -7.16 -13.85
C LEU A 10 -2.61 -8.06 -13.33
N LEU A 11 -1.87 -7.61 -12.31
CA LEU A 11 -0.74 -8.33 -11.74
C LEU A 11 -1.16 -9.09 -10.47
N PRO A 12 -0.64 -10.31 -10.26
CA PRO A 12 -0.72 -10.98 -8.96
C PRO A 12 -0.16 -10.08 -7.85
N GLU A 13 -0.70 -10.25 -6.64
CA GLU A 13 -0.31 -9.44 -5.48
C GLU A 13 1.19 -9.47 -5.20
N GLU A 14 1.81 -10.65 -5.28
CA GLU A 14 3.26 -10.83 -5.12
C GLU A 14 4.05 -10.03 -6.17
N GLN A 15 3.60 -10.01 -7.43
CA GLN A 15 4.27 -9.26 -8.50
C GLN A 15 4.12 -7.75 -8.31
N ARG A 16 2.97 -7.29 -7.82
CA ARG A 16 2.79 -5.88 -7.44
C ARG A 16 3.72 -5.46 -6.30
N HIS A 17 3.95 -6.38 -5.36
CA HIS A 17 4.80 -6.14 -4.21
C HIS A 17 6.26 -5.97 -4.63
N GLU A 18 6.79 -6.92 -5.41
CA GLU A 18 8.16 -6.84 -5.94
C GLU A 18 8.35 -5.61 -6.84
N LEU A 19 7.38 -5.31 -7.71
CA LEU A 19 7.45 -4.11 -8.55
C LEU A 19 7.55 -2.82 -7.72
N MET A 20 6.81 -2.73 -6.61
CA MET A 20 6.86 -1.56 -5.74
C MET A 20 8.20 -1.45 -5.03
N LYS A 21 8.75 -2.57 -4.55
CA LYS A 21 10.08 -2.64 -3.93
C LYS A 21 11.16 -2.17 -4.89
N ASP A 22 11.16 -2.69 -6.12
CA ASP A 22 12.11 -2.31 -7.17
C ASP A 22 11.99 -0.83 -7.52
N THR A 23 10.75 -0.33 -7.61
CA THR A 23 10.48 1.09 -7.91
C THR A 23 11.03 2.00 -6.82
N VAL A 24 10.75 1.71 -5.55
CA VAL A 24 11.27 2.47 -4.41
C VAL A 24 12.80 2.45 -4.40
N THR A 25 13.40 1.28 -4.61
CA THR A 25 14.85 1.10 -4.65
C THR A 25 15.49 1.86 -5.80
N ALA A 26 14.85 1.91 -6.97
CA ALA A 26 15.32 2.66 -8.12
C ALA A 26 15.24 4.19 -7.91
N ILE A 27 14.21 4.68 -7.22
CA ILE A 27 14.02 6.12 -6.97
C ILE A 27 15.01 6.65 -5.93
N PHE A 28 15.14 5.95 -4.80
CA PHE A 28 15.93 6.43 -3.66
C PHE A 28 17.36 5.87 -3.64
N GLY A 29 17.68 4.94 -4.54
CA GLY A 29 18.93 4.19 -4.52
C GLY A 29 18.89 3.04 -3.50
N PRO A 30 19.90 2.14 -3.55
CA PRO A 30 19.85 0.86 -2.85
C PRO A 30 19.76 0.98 -1.32
N ALA A 31 20.49 1.92 -0.70
CA ALA A 31 20.52 2.05 0.76
C ALA A 31 19.25 2.72 1.32
N LEU A 32 18.89 3.88 0.78
CA LEU A 32 17.71 4.65 1.24
C LEU A 32 16.41 3.98 0.81
N GLY A 33 16.37 3.39 -0.39
CA GLY A 33 15.21 2.69 -0.90
C GLY A 33 14.89 1.43 -0.10
N GLN A 34 15.90 0.64 0.28
CA GLN A 34 15.70 -0.52 1.15
C GLN A 34 15.17 -0.10 2.53
N ALA A 35 15.77 0.92 3.16
CA ALA A 35 15.32 1.41 4.46
C ALA A 35 13.89 1.98 4.40
N PHE A 36 13.53 2.66 3.31
CA PHE A 36 12.18 3.15 3.09
C PHE A 36 11.18 2.00 2.84
N TRP A 37 11.59 0.99 2.07
CA TRP A 37 10.79 -0.20 1.83
C TRP A 37 10.48 -0.94 3.12
N GLU A 38 11.46 -1.16 4.00
CA GLU A 38 11.27 -1.84 5.28
C GLU A 38 10.27 -1.11 6.20
N GLN A 39 10.18 0.22 6.12
CA GLN A 39 9.16 0.99 6.85
C GLN A 39 7.77 0.89 6.21
N MET A 40 7.72 0.81 4.87
CA MET A 40 6.48 0.79 4.09
C MET A 40 5.83 -0.59 4.01
N GLU A 41 6.62 -1.65 3.83
CA GLU A 41 6.19 -3.04 3.57
C GLU A 41 5.16 -3.55 4.60
N PRO A 42 5.33 -3.33 5.92
CA PRO A 42 4.32 -3.70 6.92
C PRO A 42 2.98 -2.97 6.72
N LEU A 43 3.04 -1.70 6.27
CA LEU A 43 1.86 -0.88 6.01
C LEU A 43 1.08 -1.35 4.78
N LEU A 44 1.75 -2.08 3.87
CA LEU A 44 1.12 -2.66 2.68
C LEU A 44 0.25 -3.87 3.00
N THR A 45 0.59 -4.59 4.07
CA THR A 45 -0.04 -5.84 4.48
C THR A 45 -0.96 -5.68 5.70
N ASP A 46 -0.94 -4.52 6.37
CA ASP A 46 -1.79 -4.25 7.52
C ASP A 46 -3.28 -4.14 7.12
N THR A 47 -4.10 -5.03 7.66
CA THR A 47 -5.56 -5.08 7.45
C THR A 47 -6.37 -4.56 8.64
N ARG A 48 -5.72 -4.01 9.68
CA ARG A 48 -6.42 -3.48 10.86
C ARG A 48 -7.30 -2.28 10.47
N ARG A 49 -8.44 -2.17 11.16
CA ARG A 49 -9.39 -1.05 10.99
C ARG A 49 -8.81 0.23 11.56
N GLN A 50 -9.01 1.34 10.84
CA GLN A 50 -8.65 2.68 11.27
C GLN A 50 -9.84 3.43 11.85
N PRO A 51 -9.61 4.47 12.67
CA PRO A 51 -10.65 5.43 13.04
C PRO A 51 -11.28 6.03 11.77
N GLY A 52 -12.60 5.83 11.61
CA GLY A 52 -13.34 6.29 10.42
C GLY A 52 -13.50 5.25 9.31
N ASP A 53 -12.91 4.05 9.44
CA ASP A 53 -13.18 2.94 8.53
C ASP A 53 -14.62 2.45 8.70
N ALA A 54 -15.28 2.23 7.55
CA ALA A 54 -16.57 1.57 7.49
C ALA A 54 -16.49 0.19 8.15
N GLU A 55 -17.62 -0.25 8.70
CA GLU A 55 -17.74 -1.57 9.34
C GLU A 55 -17.42 -2.74 8.40
N ALA A 56 -17.70 -2.52 7.11
CA ALA A 56 -17.36 -3.41 6.01
C ALA A 56 -16.19 -2.79 5.19
N PRO A 57 -15.00 -3.41 5.14
CA PRO A 57 -13.81 -2.87 4.46
C PRO A 57 -14.02 -2.54 2.99
N GLU A 58 -14.89 -3.28 2.30
CA GLU A 58 -15.26 -3.07 0.90
C GLU A 58 -15.98 -1.74 0.64
N LYS A 59 -16.54 -1.10 1.69
CA LYS A 59 -17.26 0.18 1.63
C LYS A 59 -16.37 1.39 1.88
N ASN A 60 -15.09 1.20 2.21
CA ASN A 60 -14.17 2.30 2.37
C ASN A 60 -13.95 3.03 1.03
N THR A 61 -14.31 4.31 1.00
CA THR A 61 -14.12 5.21 -0.17
C THR A 61 -12.64 5.50 -0.43
N TRP A 62 -11.82 5.42 0.61
CA TRP A 62 -10.37 5.56 0.60
C TRP A 62 -9.74 4.16 0.55
N ARG A 63 -9.10 3.82 -0.58
CA ARG A 63 -8.20 2.66 -0.72
C ARG A 63 -6.75 3.11 -0.85
N GLY A 64 -6.39 4.17 -0.12
CA GLY A 64 -5.04 4.73 -0.13
C GLY A 64 -4.20 4.18 1.02
N ARG A 65 -2.93 3.85 0.75
CA ARG A 65 -1.91 3.42 1.72
C ARG A 65 -1.45 4.55 2.68
N TRP A 66 -2.01 5.75 2.58
CA TRP A 66 -1.78 6.87 3.50
C TRP A 66 -2.73 6.74 4.69
N ARG A 67 -2.36 5.80 5.55
CA ARG A 67 -3.08 5.40 6.74
C ARG A 67 -2.44 6.11 7.93
N ILE A 68 -3.21 6.92 8.66
CA ILE A 68 -2.73 7.55 9.91
C ILE A 68 -2.95 6.51 11.00
N TYR A 69 -1.87 5.94 11.51
CA TYR A 69 -1.90 4.98 12.61
C TYR A 69 -1.94 5.77 13.91
N GLU A 70 -2.96 5.57 14.74
CA GLU A 70 -2.86 5.93 16.15
C GLU A 70 -1.90 4.95 16.81
N ALA A 71 -0.78 5.46 17.32
CA ALA A 71 0.16 4.69 18.11
C ALA A 71 -0.54 4.27 19.42
N GLU A 72 -0.65 2.96 19.65
CA GLU A 72 -0.91 2.42 21.00
C GLU A 72 0.33 2.58 21.89
#